data_AF-A0A0W0VEC3-F1
#
_entry.id   AF-A0A0W0VEC3-F1
#
_cell.length_a   1.000
_cell.length_b   1.000
_cell.length_c   1.000
_cell.angle_alpha   90.00
_cell.angle_beta   90.00
_cell.angle_gamma   90.00
#
_symmetry.space_group_name_H-M   'P 1'
#
loop_
_entity.id
_entity.type
_entity.pdbx_description
1 polymer ?
#
loop_
_entity_poly.entity_id
_entity_poly.type
_entity_poly.pdbx_seq_one_letter_code
_entity_poly.pdbx_strand_id
1 'polypeptide(L)'
;MKSWRILLAILLLETNFASANIVVGNISFKPPFVTQEGGFDIDLMLIICSRLNETCQFKPMMFPDLFDALQEKKIDLAIGGITISPIRETEYIFSYPYAVCRGQFLLLEEYGIHSIEELFGSKIGVIRGTSLEDFLVHKFGDKFTLALFDSPMEVIAALNNKEIKAAFLDQPLAVYWDQHDGGKFILIGNPFLVGEGYGVMALPENAELIEKINKVLLEIERDGTYLQLYSTYFE
;
A
#
# COMPACT_ATOMS: atom_id res chain seq x y z
N MET A 1 -35.68 -55.26 -43.43
CA MET A 1 -34.97 -54.02 -43.80
C MET A 1 -34.79 -53.19 -42.53
N LYS A 2 -33.63 -53.29 -41.86
CA LYS A 2 -33.34 -52.55 -40.62
C LYS A 2 -32.57 -51.28 -40.98
N SER A 3 -33.12 -50.12 -40.63
CA SER A 3 -32.55 -48.80 -40.84
C SER A 3 -31.44 -48.51 -39.83
N TRP A 4 -30.28 -48.09 -40.32
CA TRP A 4 -29.16 -47.62 -39.50
C TRP A 4 -29.24 -46.10 -39.40
N ARG A 5 -29.47 -45.56 -38.19
CA ARG A 5 -29.34 -44.13 -37.92
C ARG A 5 -27.93 -43.86 -37.40
N ILE A 6 -27.15 -43.11 -38.18
CA ILE A 6 -25.85 -42.58 -37.76
C ILE A 6 -26.12 -41.31 -36.94
N LEU A 7 -25.79 -41.34 -35.65
CA LEU A 7 -25.75 -40.16 -34.79
C LEU A 7 -24.36 -39.53 -34.92
N LEU A 8 -24.29 -38.33 -35.52
CA LEU A 8 -23.13 -37.46 -35.42
C LEU A 8 -23.10 -36.85 -34.02
N ALA A 9 -22.09 -37.19 -33.22
CA ALA A 9 -21.77 -36.49 -32.00
C ALA A 9 -20.96 -35.24 -32.34
N ILE A 10 -21.53 -34.07 -32.13
CA ILE A 10 -20.81 -32.78 -32.18
C ILE A 10 -20.09 -32.65 -30.83
N LEU A 11 -18.76 -32.80 -30.84
CA LEU A 11 -17.92 -32.47 -29.69
C LEU A 11 -17.85 -30.94 -29.56
N LEU A 12 -18.54 -30.39 -28.57
CA LEU A 12 -18.33 -29.02 -28.12
C LEU A 12 -17.03 -29.01 -27.29
N LEU A 13 -15.99 -28.37 -27.83
CA LEU A 13 -14.79 -28.02 -27.07
C LEU A 13 -15.16 -26.86 -26.13
N GLU A 14 -15.48 -27.18 -24.89
CA GLU A 14 -15.57 -26.17 -23.83
C GLU A 14 -14.15 -25.69 -23.51
N THR A 15 -13.80 -24.49 -23.98
CA THR A 15 -12.59 -23.80 -23.52
C THR A 15 -12.84 -23.35 -22.08
N ASN A 16 -12.41 -24.16 -21.12
CA ASN A 16 -12.25 -23.73 -19.73
C ASN A 16 -11.16 -22.66 -19.68
N PHE A 17 -11.53 -21.39 -19.79
CA PHE A 17 -10.71 -20.29 -19.31
C PHE A 17 -10.79 -20.31 -17.78
N ALA A 18 -10.04 -21.20 -17.15
CA ALA A 18 -9.77 -21.07 -15.72
C ALA A 18 -8.87 -19.85 -15.54
N SER A 19 -9.47 -18.71 -15.21
CA SER A 19 -8.74 -17.54 -14.72
C SER A 19 -8.00 -17.96 -13.44
N ALA A 20 -6.71 -17.65 -13.34
CA ALA A 20 -5.97 -17.88 -12.10
C ALA A 20 -6.44 -16.86 -11.04
N ASN A 21 -6.29 -17.25 -9.78
CA ASN A 21 -6.64 -16.40 -8.64
C ASN A 21 -5.36 -15.92 -7.98
N ILE A 22 -5.08 -14.62 -8.10
CA ILE A 22 -3.97 -13.95 -7.44
C ILE A 22 -4.46 -13.55 -6.05
N VAL A 23 -3.79 -14.08 -5.02
CA VAL A 23 -4.08 -13.73 -3.63
C VAL A 23 -3.26 -12.51 -3.24
N VAL A 24 -3.93 -11.40 -2.96
CA VAL A 24 -3.30 -10.12 -2.65
C VAL A 24 -3.45 -9.82 -1.16
N GLY A 25 -2.35 -9.73 -0.43
CA GLY A 25 -2.36 -9.16 0.91
C GLY A 25 -2.50 -7.65 0.83
N ASN A 26 -3.49 -7.09 1.51
CA ASN A 26 -3.66 -5.64 1.59
C ASN A 26 -3.60 -5.16 3.04
N ILE A 27 -3.08 -3.95 3.25
CA ILE A 27 -3.16 -3.32 4.57
C ILE A 27 -4.64 -3.07 4.90
N SER A 28 -5.08 -3.43 6.11
CA SER A 28 -6.49 -3.39 6.50
C SER A 28 -7.12 -1.99 6.45
N PHE A 29 -6.38 -0.94 6.79
CA PHE A 29 -6.88 0.43 6.79
C PHE A 29 -5.73 1.44 6.67
N LYS A 30 -5.68 2.20 5.57
CA LYS A 30 -4.72 3.26 5.28
C LYS A 30 -5.31 4.22 4.23
N PRO A 31 -6.30 5.06 4.58
CA PRO A 31 -6.88 6.00 3.62
C PRO A 31 -5.83 6.97 3.06
N PRO A 32 -5.96 7.38 1.79
CA PRO A 32 -6.96 6.97 0.79
C PRO A 32 -6.60 5.67 0.04
N PHE A 33 -5.49 5.01 0.37
CA PHE A 33 -5.02 3.80 -0.32
C PHE A 33 -5.96 2.60 -0.10
N VAL A 34 -6.38 2.37 1.14
CA VAL A 34 -7.30 1.28 1.51
C VAL A 34 -8.25 1.72 2.62
N THR A 35 -9.56 1.56 2.38
CA THR A 35 -10.65 1.68 3.36
C THR A 35 -11.56 0.44 3.29
N GLN A 36 -12.62 0.40 4.09
CA GLN A 36 -13.60 -0.70 4.04
C GLN A 36 -14.45 -0.64 2.76
N GLU A 37 -14.61 0.55 2.19
CA GLU A 37 -15.46 0.84 1.03
C GLU A 37 -14.72 0.76 -0.31
N GLY A 38 -13.39 0.61 -0.28
CA GLY A 38 -12.53 0.69 -1.46
C GLY A 38 -11.30 1.53 -1.18
N GLY A 39 -10.57 1.93 -2.21
CA GLY A 39 -9.36 2.73 -2.05
C GLY A 39 -8.49 2.66 -3.29
N PHE A 40 -7.58 3.63 -3.42
CA PHE A 40 -6.72 3.74 -4.59
C PHE A 40 -5.99 2.43 -4.92
N ASP A 41 -5.44 1.74 -3.91
CA ASP A 41 -4.69 0.49 -4.13
C ASP A 41 -5.60 -0.69 -4.46
N ILE A 42 -6.79 -0.73 -3.87
CA ILE A 42 -7.78 -1.77 -4.17
C ILE A 42 -8.22 -1.66 -5.62
N ASP A 43 -8.58 -0.45 -6.05
CA ASP A 43 -9.02 -0.18 -7.42
C ASP A 43 -7.89 -0.36 -8.43
N LEU A 44 -6.67 0.10 -8.12
CA LEU A 44 -5.49 -0.12 -8.95
C LEU A 44 -5.27 -1.61 -9.18
N MET A 45 -5.29 -2.41 -8.12
CA MET A 45 -5.04 -3.85 -8.21
C MET A 45 -6.18 -4.60 -8.92
N LEU A 46 -7.43 -4.16 -8.76
CA LEU A 46 -8.56 -4.69 -9.53
C LEU A 46 -8.43 -4.39 -11.03
N ILE A 47 -8.02 -3.17 -11.41
CA ILE A 47 -7.72 -2.82 -12.81
C ILE A 47 -6.60 -3.70 -13.35
N ILE A 48 -5.52 -3.88 -12.58
CA ILE A 48 -4.39 -4.72 -12.97
C ILE A 48 -4.83 -6.16 -13.22
N CYS A 49 -5.52 -6.79 -12.25
CA CYS A 49 -6.05 -8.15 -12.40
C CYS A 49 -6.95 -8.29 -13.63
N SER A 50 -7.84 -7.31 -13.87
CA SER A 50 -8.70 -7.30 -15.04
C SER A 50 -7.91 -7.27 -16.36
N ARG A 51 -6.86 -6.44 -16.47
CA ARG A 51 -5.99 -6.36 -17.67
C ARG A 51 -5.18 -7.62 -17.89
N LEU A 52 -4.84 -8.34 -16.81
CA LEU A 52 -4.18 -9.64 -16.88
C LEU A 52 -5.13 -10.80 -17.19
N ASN A 53 -6.45 -10.55 -17.23
CA ASN A 53 -7.48 -11.58 -17.31
C ASN A 53 -7.41 -12.59 -16.13
N GLU A 54 -7.03 -12.06 -14.96
CA GLU A 54 -6.91 -12.78 -13.69
C GLU A 54 -7.94 -12.27 -12.68
N THR A 55 -8.19 -13.08 -11.65
CA THR A 55 -9.00 -12.66 -10.49
C THR A 55 -8.11 -12.29 -9.32
N CYS A 56 -8.50 -11.27 -8.56
CA CYS A 56 -7.81 -10.83 -7.35
C CYS A 56 -8.63 -11.22 -6.11
N GLN A 57 -8.01 -11.94 -5.18
CA GLN A 57 -8.57 -12.21 -3.84
C GLN A 57 -7.79 -11.43 -2.78
N PHE A 58 -8.42 -10.39 -2.24
CA PHE A 58 -7.81 -9.58 -1.19
C PHE A 58 -7.87 -10.25 0.19
N LYS A 59 -6.78 -10.13 0.94
CA LYS A 59 -6.65 -10.57 2.34
C LYS A 59 -6.18 -9.38 3.19
N PRO A 60 -7.08 -8.71 3.92
CA PRO A 60 -6.70 -7.60 4.79
C PRO A 60 -5.86 -8.10 5.96
N MET A 61 -4.75 -7.42 6.26
CA MET A 61 -3.85 -7.71 7.38
C MET A 61 -3.09 -6.46 7.84
N MET A 62 -2.34 -6.59 8.95
CA MET A 62 -1.45 -5.51 9.40
C MET A 62 -0.20 -5.46 8.53
N PHE A 63 0.45 -4.30 8.47
CA PHE A 63 1.65 -4.13 7.64
C PHE A 63 2.77 -5.13 7.99
N PRO A 64 3.09 -5.38 9.28
CA PRO A 64 4.10 -6.39 9.64
C PRO A 64 3.73 -7.81 9.17
N ASP A 65 2.44 -8.15 9.16
CA ASP A 65 1.98 -9.50 8.80
C ASP A 65 2.17 -9.81 7.30
N LEU A 66 2.30 -8.78 6.46
CA LEU A 66 2.51 -8.95 5.01
C LEU A 66 3.79 -9.74 4.71
N PHE A 67 4.86 -9.51 5.50
CA PHE A 67 6.15 -10.15 5.29
C PHE A 67 6.05 -11.66 5.53
N ASP A 68 5.47 -12.06 6.66
CA ASP A 68 5.27 -13.46 7.01
C ASP A 68 4.29 -14.15 6.04
N ALA A 69 3.20 -13.46 5.68
CA ALA A 69 2.23 -14.00 4.73
C ALA A 69 2.82 -14.27 3.34
N LEU A 70 3.73 -13.41 2.86
CA LEU A 70 4.48 -13.63 1.62
C LEU A 70 5.42 -14.84 1.77
N GLN A 71 6.25 -14.88 2.82
CA GLN A 71 7.22 -15.95 3.04
C GLN A 71 6.54 -17.34 3.18
N GLU A 72 5.39 -17.38 3.86
CA GLU A 72 4.58 -18.59 4.01
C GLU A 72 3.71 -18.91 2.79
N LYS A 73 3.79 -18.08 1.73
CA LYS A 73 3.02 -18.24 0.47
C LYS A 73 1.50 -18.25 0.70
N LYS A 74 1.05 -17.53 1.74
CA LYS A 74 -0.38 -17.29 2.02
C LYS A 74 -0.96 -16.21 1.12
N ILE A 75 -0.11 -15.36 0.55
CA ILE A 75 -0.40 -14.32 -0.44
C ILE A 75 0.69 -14.34 -1.52
N ASP A 76 0.32 -13.96 -2.74
CA ASP A 76 1.24 -13.89 -3.89
C ASP A 76 1.87 -12.49 -4.02
N LEU A 77 1.08 -11.47 -3.69
CA LEU A 77 1.42 -10.05 -3.79
C LEU A 77 1.01 -9.32 -2.52
N ALA A 78 1.66 -8.19 -2.24
CA ALA A 78 1.27 -7.24 -1.20
C ALA A 78 1.11 -5.83 -1.78
N ILE A 79 0.05 -5.13 -1.36
CA ILE A 79 -0.25 -3.74 -1.73
C ILE A 79 -0.86 -2.97 -0.54
N GLY A 80 -0.76 -1.65 -0.50
CA GLY A 80 -1.23 -0.85 0.65
C GLY A 80 -0.38 0.40 0.90
N GLY A 81 0.08 1.09 -0.13
CA GLY A 81 1.03 2.20 -0.02
C GLY A 81 2.33 1.69 0.56
N ILE A 82 2.84 0.58 0.01
CA ILE A 82 4.09 -0.05 0.45
C ILE A 82 5.24 0.65 -0.26
N THR A 83 6.10 1.30 0.52
CA THR A 83 7.26 2.01 -0.03
C THR A 83 8.28 1.02 -0.58
N ILE A 84 8.72 1.22 -1.82
CA ILE A 84 9.85 0.52 -2.43
C ILE A 84 11.10 0.85 -1.60
N SER A 85 11.71 -0.19 -1.02
CA SER A 85 12.85 -0.07 -0.12
C SER A 85 14.07 -0.77 -0.71
N PRO A 86 15.15 -0.02 -1.05
CA PRO A 86 16.39 -0.60 -1.55
C PRO A 86 17.01 -1.61 -0.59
N ILE A 87 16.78 -1.46 0.72
CA ILE A 87 17.32 -2.34 1.76
C ILE A 87 16.66 -3.72 1.71
N ARG A 88 15.47 -3.84 1.11
CA ARG A 88 14.67 -5.08 1.06
C ARG A 88 14.72 -5.81 -0.28
N GLU A 89 15.43 -5.27 -1.26
CA GLU A 89 15.53 -5.85 -2.61
C GLU A 89 16.16 -7.24 -2.65
N THR A 90 16.85 -7.66 -1.57
CA THR A 90 17.40 -9.01 -1.45
C THR A 90 16.35 -10.06 -1.11
N GLU A 91 15.27 -9.68 -0.43
CA GLU A 91 14.23 -10.59 0.06
C GLU A 91 12.92 -10.44 -0.71
N TYR A 92 12.68 -9.25 -1.25
CA TYR A 92 11.45 -8.88 -1.94
C TYR A 92 11.76 -8.15 -3.23
N ILE A 93 10.88 -8.31 -4.20
CA ILE A 93 10.89 -7.55 -5.46
C ILE A 93 9.66 -6.66 -5.52
N PHE A 94 9.76 -5.58 -6.29
CA PHE A 94 8.71 -4.58 -6.42
C PHE A 94 8.33 -4.35 -7.88
N SER A 95 7.08 -3.95 -8.10
CA SER A 95 6.68 -3.32 -9.36
C SER A 95 7.37 -1.98 -9.56
N TYR A 96 7.19 -1.40 -10.74
CA TYR A 96 7.43 0.03 -10.92
C TYR A 96 6.62 0.85 -9.92
N PRO A 97 7.15 2.01 -9.48
CA PRO A 97 6.44 2.86 -8.56
C PRO A 97 5.16 3.38 -9.21
N TYR A 98 4.03 3.17 -8.55
CA TYR A 98 2.73 3.64 -9.02
C TYR A 98 2.34 4.99 -8.41
N ALA A 99 3.07 5.49 -7.41
CA ALA A 99 2.88 6.82 -6.82
C ALA A 99 4.14 7.23 -6.03
N VAL A 100 4.33 8.53 -5.84
CA VAL A 100 5.45 9.05 -5.05
C VAL A 100 5.18 8.84 -3.56
N CYS A 101 6.17 8.31 -2.84
CA CYS A 101 6.10 8.15 -1.40
C CYS A 101 6.71 9.37 -0.68
N ARG A 102 5.93 9.94 0.23
CA ARG A 102 6.34 11.04 1.10
C ARG A 102 5.92 10.75 2.54
N GLY A 103 6.79 11.07 3.49
CA GLY A 103 6.48 11.06 4.92
C GLY A 103 6.22 12.48 5.45
N GLN A 104 5.26 12.64 6.35
CA GLN A 104 4.86 13.91 6.94
C GLN A 104 4.61 13.77 8.44
N PHE A 105 5.00 14.80 9.20
CA PHE A 105 4.69 14.89 10.62
C PHE A 105 3.26 15.37 10.86
N LEU A 106 2.56 14.67 11.74
CA LEU A 106 1.21 14.96 12.22
C LEU A 106 1.23 15.06 13.75
N LEU A 107 0.58 16.06 14.33
CA LEU A 107 0.48 16.24 15.78
C LEU A 107 -0.85 16.86 16.19
N LEU A 108 -1.12 16.92 17.49
CA LEU A 108 -2.26 17.67 18.01
C LEU A 108 -2.01 19.18 17.89
N GLU A 109 -3.01 19.92 17.42
CA GLU A 109 -2.99 21.39 17.31
C GLU A 109 -2.66 22.05 18.64
N GLU A 110 -3.28 21.56 19.73
CA GLU A 110 -3.14 22.10 21.09
C GLU A 110 -1.70 22.08 21.63
N TYR A 111 -0.79 21.35 20.97
CA TYR A 111 0.63 21.36 21.35
C TYR A 111 1.33 22.67 21.01
N GLY A 112 0.78 23.50 20.11
CA GLY A 112 1.35 24.79 19.74
C GLY A 112 2.77 24.69 19.16
N ILE A 113 3.10 23.56 18.52
CA ILE A 113 4.39 23.32 17.89
C ILE A 113 4.28 23.64 16.40
N HIS A 114 5.25 24.39 15.88
CA HIS A 114 5.22 24.89 14.50
C HIS A 114 6.43 24.49 13.67
N SER A 115 7.42 23.82 14.27
CA SER A 115 8.63 23.36 13.59
C SER A 115 9.03 21.94 14.03
N ILE A 116 9.80 21.25 13.19
CA ILE A 116 10.28 19.89 13.47
C ILE A 116 11.34 19.93 14.58
N GLU A 117 12.10 21.01 14.67
CA GLU A 117 13.15 21.22 15.67
C GLU A 117 12.59 21.24 17.10
N GLU A 118 11.37 21.75 17.28
CA GLU A 118 10.66 21.74 18.56
C GLU A 118 10.24 20.33 19.01
N LEU A 119 10.25 19.35 18.10
CA LEU A 119 10.02 17.94 18.44
C LEU A 119 11.30 17.23 18.92
N PHE A 120 12.49 17.83 18.87
CA PHE A 120 13.71 17.15 19.30
C PHE A 120 13.64 16.73 20.78
N GLY A 121 14.09 15.51 21.06
CA GLY A 121 13.95 14.84 22.35
C GLY A 121 12.57 14.26 22.63
N SER A 122 11.57 14.50 21.76
CA SER A 122 10.23 13.98 21.93
C SER A 122 10.07 12.54 21.43
N LYS A 123 8.99 11.90 21.88
CA LYS A 123 8.59 10.56 21.42
C LYS A 123 7.76 10.67 20.13
N ILE A 124 8.20 10.02 19.06
CA ILE A 124 7.58 10.05 17.73
C ILE A 124 7.01 8.67 17.39
N GLY A 125 5.72 8.62 17.07
CA GLY A 125 5.07 7.38 16.62
C GLY A 125 5.30 7.11 15.14
N VAL A 126 5.61 5.87 14.81
CA VAL A 126 5.75 5.38 13.44
C VAL A 126 5.34 3.91 13.38
N ILE A 127 4.93 3.44 12.21
CA ILE A 127 4.58 2.04 12.01
C ILE A 127 5.86 1.22 11.87
N ARG A 128 5.97 0.14 12.65
CA ARG A 128 7.15 -0.72 12.70
C ARG A 128 7.43 -1.37 11.35
N GLY A 129 8.70 -1.46 11.02
CA GLY A 129 9.20 -2.09 9.81
C GLY A 129 8.85 -1.31 8.55
N THR A 130 8.39 -0.06 8.62
CA THR A 130 8.15 0.74 7.41
C THR A 130 9.40 1.48 6.98
N SER A 131 9.49 1.83 5.69
CA SER A 131 10.56 2.72 5.20
C SER A 131 10.54 4.11 5.87
N LEU A 132 9.42 4.49 6.50
CA LEU A 132 9.33 5.72 7.31
C LEU A 132 10.10 5.60 8.64
N GLU A 133 10.10 4.43 9.26
CA GLU A 133 10.94 4.15 10.43
C GLU A 133 12.42 4.27 10.05
N ASP A 134 12.83 3.57 8.99
CA ASP A 134 14.19 3.64 8.47
C ASP A 134 14.58 5.08 8.15
N PHE A 135 13.69 5.83 7.50
CA PHE A 135 13.91 7.24 7.19
C PHE A 135 14.17 8.08 8.44
N LEU A 136 13.37 7.94 9.50
CA LEU A 136 13.56 8.68 10.74
C LEU A 136 14.93 8.38 11.36
N VAL A 137 15.31 7.10 11.42
CA VAL A 137 16.61 6.67 11.97
C VAL A 137 17.76 7.28 11.17
N HIS A 138 17.74 7.17 9.84
CA HIS A 138 18.83 7.66 9.00
C HIS A 138 18.90 9.19 8.94
N LYS A 139 17.75 9.88 8.89
CA LYS A 139 17.69 11.34 8.71
C LYS A 139 17.90 12.11 10.01
N PHE A 140 17.33 11.62 11.11
CA PHE A 140 17.29 12.35 12.38
C PHE A 140 18.14 11.70 13.48
N GLY A 141 18.56 10.44 13.34
CA GLY A 141 19.33 9.72 14.35
C GLY A 141 18.64 9.77 15.71
N ASP A 142 19.39 10.10 16.76
CA ASP A 142 18.89 10.11 18.14
C ASP A 142 18.11 11.38 18.53
N LYS A 143 17.74 12.22 17.55
CA LYS A 143 16.95 13.44 17.83
C LYS A 143 15.54 13.14 18.32
N PHE A 144 15.04 11.92 18.13
CA PHE A 144 13.72 11.47 18.57
C PHE A 144 13.80 10.14 19.30
N THR A 145 12.87 9.90 20.21
CA THR A 145 12.61 8.53 20.71
C THR A 145 11.50 7.90 19.86
N LEU A 146 11.80 6.83 19.14
CA LEU A 146 10.78 6.19 18.28
C LEU A 146 9.86 5.27 19.10
N ALA A 147 8.56 5.39 18.83
CA ALA A 147 7.52 4.51 19.33
C ALA A 147 6.93 3.73 18.16
N LEU A 148 7.07 2.42 18.21
CA LEU A 148 6.78 1.54 17.09
C LEU A 148 5.42 0.86 17.29
N PHE A 149 4.51 1.07 16.35
CA PHE A 149 3.15 0.53 16.36
C PHE A 149 2.91 -0.42 15.19
N ASP A 150 1.89 -1.26 15.27
CA ASP A 150 1.64 -2.27 14.24
C ASP A 150 0.61 -1.82 13.20
N SER A 151 -0.14 -0.73 13.47
CA SER A 151 -1.13 -0.18 12.54
C SER A 151 -1.22 1.36 12.55
N PRO A 152 -1.70 1.99 11.45
CA PRO A 152 -2.02 3.42 11.42
C PRO A 152 -2.93 3.86 12.57
N MET A 153 -3.96 3.07 12.89
CA MET A 153 -4.94 3.41 13.91
C MET A 153 -4.34 3.46 15.32
N GLU A 154 -3.39 2.56 15.62
CA GLU A 154 -2.66 2.60 16.89
C GLU A 154 -1.80 3.86 17.03
N VAL A 155 -1.12 4.28 15.96
CA VAL A 155 -0.34 5.52 15.97
C VAL A 155 -1.25 6.72 16.26
N ILE A 156 -2.40 6.80 15.58
CA ILE A 156 -3.38 7.88 15.77
C ILE A 156 -3.98 7.85 17.18
N ALA A 157 -4.29 6.67 17.70
CA ALA A 157 -4.79 6.50 19.07
C ALA A 157 -3.75 6.95 20.11
N ALA A 158 -2.48 6.56 19.95
CA ALA A 158 -1.40 6.98 20.83
C ALA A 158 -1.17 8.50 20.78
N LEU A 159 -1.29 9.12 19.60
CA LEU A 159 -1.21 10.57 19.45
C LEU A 159 -2.37 11.27 20.18
N ASN A 160 -3.60 10.76 20.00
CA ASN A 160 -4.80 11.24 20.68
C ASN A 160 -4.70 11.13 22.22
N ASN A 161 -4.12 10.04 22.71
CA ASN A 161 -3.90 9.80 24.13
C ASN A 161 -2.68 10.54 24.70
N LYS A 162 -1.99 11.32 23.87
CA LYS A 162 -0.78 12.09 24.24
C LYS A 162 0.38 11.21 24.71
N GLU A 163 0.39 9.94 24.27
CA GLU A 163 1.48 8.99 24.55
C GLU A 163 2.71 9.22 23.66
N ILE A 164 2.50 9.90 22.53
CA ILE A 164 3.52 10.38 21.59
C ILE A 164 3.28 11.86 21.31
N LYS A 165 4.34 12.60 20.97
CA LYS A 165 4.26 14.04 20.70
C LYS A 165 3.88 14.35 19.25
N ALA A 166 4.27 13.47 18.33
CA ALA A 166 3.89 13.53 16.93
C ALA A 166 3.92 12.12 16.33
N ALA A 167 3.19 11.94 15.25
CA ALA A 167 3.28 10.79 14.37
C ALA A 167 4.06 11.18 13.10
N PHE A 168 4.80 10.24 12.54
CA PHE A 168 5.38 10.37 11.20
C PHE A 168 4.75 9.31 10.29
N LEU A 169 3.94 9.75 9.33
CA LEU A 169 3.06 8.92 8.53
C LEU A 169 3.23 9.23 7.04
N ASP A 170 2.77 8.33 6.17
CA ASP A 170 2.61 8.63 4.75
C ASP A 170 1.79 9.92 4.58
N GLN A 171 2.24 10.83 3.71
CA GLN A 171 1.64 12.15 3.56
C GLN A 171 0.13 12.08 3.27
N PRO A 172 -0.38 11.24 2.35
CA PRO A 172 -1.82 11.18 2.11
C PRO A 172 -2.63 10.75 3.35
N LEU A 173 -2.08 9.85 4.17
CA LEU A 173 -2.70 9.44 5.43
C LEU A 173 -2.68 10.59 6.45
N ALA A 174 -1.56 11.30 6.58
CA ALA A 174 -1.47 12.45 7.47
C ALA A 174 -2.45 13.57 7.05
N VAL A 175 -2.53 13.87 5.75
CA VAL A 175 -3.48 14.84 5.18
C VAL A 175 -4.92 14.42 5.44
N TYR A 176 -5.24 13.14 5.30
CA TYR A 176 -6.57 12.62 5.61
C TYR A 176 -6.98 12.98 7.06
N TRP A 177 -6.11 12.73 8.04
CA TRP A 177 -6.39 13.02 9.46
C TRP A 177 -6.43 14.52 9.78
N ASP A 178 -5.56 15.32 9.17
CA ASP A 178 -5.59 16.80 9.27
C ASP A 178 -6.93 17.37 8.81
N GLN A 179 -7.49 16.85 7.71
CA GLN A 179 -8.73 17.36 7.11
C GLN A 179 -10.01 16.85 7.79
N HIS A 180 -10.01 15.64 8.36
CA HIS A 180 -11.24 14.97 8.79
C HIS A 180 -11.49 14.97 10.30
N ASP A 181 -10.53 15.38 11.13
CA ASP A 181 -10.67 15.36 12.60
C ASP A 181 -11.10 16.71 13.19
N GLY A 182 -11.64 17.62 12.37
CA GLY A 182 -12.20 18.89 12.83
C GLY A 182 -11.16 19.90 13.36
N GLY A 183 -9.93 19.86 12.83
CA GLY A 183 -8.83 20.75 13.22
C GLY A 183 -8.07 20.31 14.48
N LYS A 184 -8.35 19.11 15.00
CA LYS A 184 -7.61 18.54 16.14
C LYS A 184 -6.16 18.22 15.78
N PHE A 185 -5.94 17.71 14.58
CA PHE A 185 -4.61 17.42 14.07
C PHE A 185 -4.12 18.54 13.16
N ILE A 186 -2.80 18.75 13.16
CA ILE A 186 -2.11 19.64 12.23
C ILE A 186 -0.89 18.94 11.64
N LEU A 187 -0.56 19.32 10.41
CA LEU A 187 0.69 19.00 9.76
C LEU A 187 1.77 20.02 10.09
N ILE A 188 3.03 19.58 10.26
CA ILE A 188 4.18 20.50 10.39
C ILE A 188 5.30 20.17 9.42
N GLY A 189 6.00 21.23 8.99
CA GLY A 189 7.09 21.13 8.04
C GLY A 189 6.65 20.70 6.64
N ASN A 190 7.62 20.59 5.75
CA ASN A 190 7.39 20.06 4.40
C ASN A 190 7.49 18.53 4.39
N PRO A 191 6.73 17.84 3.52
CA PRO A 191 6.83 16.40 3.35
C PRO A 191 8.20 15.98 2.83
N PHE A 192 8.73 14.91 3.41
CA PHE A 192 10.00 14.31 3.01
C PHE A 192 9.77 13.22 1.98
N LEU A 193 10.61 13.15 0.94
CA LEU A 193 10.65 11.98 0.06
C LEU A 193 11.22 10.78 0.83
N VAL A 194 10.56 9.63 0.70
CA VAL A 194 10.94 8.39 1.38
C VAL A 194 10.96 7.25 0.36
N GLY A 195 12.07 6.50 0.33
CA GLY A 195 12.26 5.40 -0.62
C GLY A 195 12.12 5.83 -2.09
N GLU A 196 11.67 4.91 -2.93
CA GLU A 196 11.61 5.08 -4.39
C GLU A 196 10.16 5.12 -4.94
N GLY A 197 9.19 5.45 -4.08
CA GLY A 197 7.77 5.43 -4.41
C GLY A 197 7.02 4.27 -3.77
N TYR A 198 5.73 4.15 -4.06
CA TYR A 198 4.91 3.02 -3.65
C TYR A 198 4.87 1.96 -4.76
N GLY A 199 5.01 0.69 -4.41
CA GLY A 199 5.02 -0.42 -5.36
C GLY A 199 4.26 -1.64 -4.85
N VAL A 200 3.88 -2.52 -5.77
CA VAL A 200 3.37 -3.85 -5.46
C VAL A 200 4.56 -4.73 -5.08
N MET A 201 4.52 -5.33 -3.89
CA MET A 201 5.61 -6.14 -3.34
C MET A 201 5.33 -7.63 -3.54
N ALA A 202 6.37 -8.42 -3.84
CA ALA A 202 6.27 -9.87 -3.98
C ALA A 202 7.58 -10.56 -3.57
N LEU A 203 7.56 -11.88 -3.47
CA LEU A 203 8.79 -12.68 -3.39
C LEU A 203 9.47 -12.76 -4.77
N PRO A 204 10.81 -12.93 -4.84
CA PRO A 204 11.54 -13.08 -6.10
C PRO A 204 11.01 -14.18 -7.04
N GLU A 205 10.43 -15.25 -6.48
CA GLU A 205 9.81 -16.33 -7.27
C GLU A 205 8.60 -15.87 -8.11
N ASN A 206 7.97 -14.76 -7.72
CA ASN A 206 6.85 -14.14 -8.44
C ASN A 206 7.31 -13.07 -9.45
N ALA A 207 8.57 -13.07 -9.88
CA ALA A 207 9.12 -12.09 -10.82
C ALA A 207 8.34 -12.00 -12.14
N GLU A 208 7.89 -13.12 -12.70
CA GLU A 208 7.09 -13.11 -13.94
C GLU A 208 5.77 -12.36 -13.75
N LEU A 209 5.14 -12.49 -12.57
CA LEU A 209 3.91 -11.77 -12.24
C LEU A 209 4.18 -10.27 -12.10
N ILE A 210 5.27 -9.88 -11.43
CA ILE A 210 5.70 -8.47 -11.33
C ILE A 210 5.97 -7.86 -12.71
N GLU A 211 6.63 -8.59 -13.62
CA GLU A 211 6.84 -8.10 -15.00
C GLU A 211 5.53 -7.88 -15.76
N LYS A 212 4.54 -8.78 -15.58
CA LYS A 212 3.20 -8.61 -16.14
C LYS A 212 2.49 -7.38 -15.57
N ILE A 213 2.57 -7.19 -14.25
CA ILE A 213 2.05 -5.99 -13.57
C ILE A 213 2.70 -4.72 -14.11
N ASN A 214 4.02 -4.71 -14.29
CA ASN A 214 4.75 -3.56 -14.82
C ASN A 214 4.31 -3.18 -16.24
N LYS A 215 4.03 -4.16 -17.10
CA LYS A 215 3.48 -3.91 -18.44
C LYS A 215 2.11 -3.24 -18.34
N VAL A 216 1.24 -3.75 -17.47
CA VAL A 216 -0.09 -3.16 -17.25
C VAL A 216 0.00 -1.74 -16.70
N LEU A 217 0.87 -1.48 -15.71
CA LEU A 217 1.09 -0.12 -15.17
C LEU A 217 1.44 0.88 -16.28
N LEU A 218 2.35 0.50 -17.18
CA LEU A 218 2.71 1.34 -18.33
C LEU A 218 1.56 1.49 -19.34
N GLU A 219 0.70 0.49 -19.50
CA GLU A 219 -0.48 0.57 -20.39
C GLU A 219 -1.53 1.54 -19.84
N ILE A 220 -1.88 1.43 -18.56
CA ILE A 220 -2.90 2.28 -17.92
C ILE A 220 -2.42 3.73 -17.76
N GLU A 221 -1.10 3.95 -17.68
CA GLU A 221 -0.52 5.28 -17.73
C GLU A 221 -0.70 5.92 -19.11
N ARG A 222 -0.46 5.16 -20.19
CA ARG A 222 -0.55 5.66 -21.57
C ARG A 222 -1.98 5.90 -22.04
N ASP A 223 -2.94 5.09 -21.60
CA ASP A 223 -4.34 5.20 -22.01
C ASP A 223 -5.18 6.14 -21.14
N GLY A 224 -4.57 6.71 -20.09
CA GLY A 224 -5.20 7.69 -19.19
C GLY A 224 -6.00 7.09 -18.04
N THR A 225 -6.16 5.76 -17.98
CA THR A 225 -6.85 5.06 -16.88
C THR A 225 -6.22 5.38 -15.54
N TYR A 226 -4.88 5.39 -15.47
CA TYR A 226 -4.16 5.72 -14.23
C TYR A 226 -4.45 7.15 -13.77
N LEU A 227 -4.44 8.13 -14.68
CA LEU A 227 -4.69 9.53 -14.32
C LEU A 227 -6.09 9.70 -13.75
N GLN A 228 -7.10 9.07 -14.36
CA GLN A 228 -8.47 9.10 -13.86
C GLN A 228 -8.57 8.47 -12.47
N LEU A 229 -7.89 7.35 -12.23
CA LEU A 229 -7.83 6.71 -10.93
C LEU A 229 -7.16 7.64 -9.90
N TYR A 230 -6.01 8.21 -10.24
CA TYR A 230 -5.25 9.09 -9.35
C TYR A 230 -6.07 10.33 -8.93
N SER A 231 -6.68 11.03 -9.90
CA SER A 231 -7.54 12.19 -9.63
C SER A 231 -8.77 11.85 -8.78
N THR A 232 -9.25 10.60 -8.77
CA THR A 232 -10.39 10.20 -7.93
C THR A 232 -10.05 10.20 -6.43
N TYR A 233 -8.77 9.98 -6.08
CA TYR A 233 -8.34 9.74 -4.70
C TYR A 233 -7.43 10.83 -4.12
N PHE A 234 -6.74 11.60 -4.97
CA PHE A 234 -5.72 12.55 -4.54
C PHE A 234 -5.96 14.00 -4.98
N GLU A 235 -7.06 14.28 -5.68
CA GLU A 235 -7.51 15.63 -6.11
C GLU A 235 -8.93 15.91 -5.62
#